data_AF-A0A7U3ZL92-F1
#
_entry.id   AF-A0A7U3ZL92-F1
#
_cell.length_a   1.000
_cell.length_b   1.000
_cell.length_c   1.000
_cell.angle_alpha   90.00
_cell.angle_beta   90.00
_cell.angle_gamma   90.00
#
_symmetry.space_group_name_H-M   'P 1'
#
loop_
_entity.id
_entity.type
_entity.pdbx_description
1 polymer ?
#
loop_
_entity_poly.entity_id
_entity_poly.type
_entity_poly.pdbx_seq_one_letter_code
_entity_poly.pdbx_strand_id
1 'polypeptide(L)'
;MKKIRCLIIEDEPIAQEIIETFIGRLPFLEWVAKTNNVFETYGELSRNTIDLIFATLKCRKSPGSNASNLYRNARLILHCQPH
;
A
#
# COMPACT_ATOMS: atom_id res chain seq x y z
N MET A 1 -20.94 8.89 -4.60
CA MET A 1 -19.67 8.79 -5.35
C MET A 1 -18.95 7.52 -4.90
N LYS A 2 -18.30 6.79 -5.81
CA LYS A 2 -17.49 5.61 -5.45
C LYS A 2 -16.16 6.08 -4.85
N LYS A 3 -15.78 5.60 -3.67
CA LYS A 3 -14.49 5.89 -3.05
C LYS A 3 -13.37 5.07 -3.69
N ILE A 4 -12.15 5.60 -3.67
CA ILE A 4 -10.93 4.91 -4.10
C ILE A 4 -10.46 4.01 -2.96
N ARG A 5 -10.43 2.70 -3.20
CA ARG A 5 -10.12 1.68 -2.21
C ARG A 5 -8.61 1.52 -2.04
N CYS A 6 -8.13 1.72 -0.82
CA CYS A 6 -6.72 1.86 -0.49
C CYS A 6 -6.22 0.67 0.33
N LEU A 7 -5.05 0.15 -0.03
CA LEU A 7 -4.27 -0.82 0.74
C LEU A 7 -2.95 -0.19 1.20
N ILE A 8 -2.53 -0.47 2.42
CA ILE A 8 -1.22 -0.04 2.96
C ILE A 8 -0.25 -1.24 3.03
N ILE A 9 0.98 -1.08 2.56
CA ILE A 9 2.09 -2.05 2.69
C ILE A 9 3.25 -1.33 3.39
N GLU A 10 3.43 -1.59 4.67
CA GLU A 10 4.39 -0.87 5.52
C GLU A 10 4.73 -1.75 6.73
N ASP A 11 6.01 -1.93 7.02
CA ASP A 11 6.46 -2.80 8.12
C ASP A 11 6.53 -2.07 9.47
N GLU A 12 6.53 -0.73 9.46
CA GLU A 12 6.54 0.12 10.66
C GLU A 12 5.12 0.53 11.09
N PRO A 13 4.62 0.11 12.29
CA PRO A 13 3.25 0.41 12.74
C PRO A 13 2.92 1.91 12.80
N ILE A 14 3.89 2.75 13.17
CA ILE A 14 3.70 4.20 13.24
C ILE A 14 3.45 4.81 11.86
N ALA A 15 4.12 4.31 10.83
CA ALA A 15 3.93 4.78 9.46
C ALA A 15 2.57 4.32 8.91
N GLN A 16 2.11 3.12 9.27
CA GLN A 16 0.73 2.69 8.96
C GLN A 16 -0.30 3.66 9.54
N GLU A 17 -0.15 4.08 10.80
CA GLU A 17 -1.09 5.01 11.46
C GLU A 17 -1.09 6.40 10.80
N ILE A 18 0.08 6.90 10.40
CA ILE A 18 0.21 8.17 9.67
C ILE A 18 -0.53 8.09 8.32
N ILE A 19 -0.34 7.00 7.56
CA ILE A 19 -0.99 6.79 6.27
C ILE A 19 -2.50 6.61 6.44
N GLU A 20 -2.94 5.85 7.45
CA GLU A 20 -4.35 5.64 7.78
C GLU A 20 -5.04 6.99 8.12
N THR A 21 -4.38 7.81 8.93
CA THR A 21 -4.84 9.17 9.25
C THR A 21 -4.94 10.06 8.01
N PHE A 22 -3.94 10.00 7.12
CA PHE A 22 -3.95 10.73 5.85
C PHE A 22 -5.13 10.30 4.96
N ILE A 23 -5.36 8.99 4.81
CA ILE A 23 -6.50 8.45 4.07
C ILE A 23 -7.82 8.93 4.67
N GLY A 24 -7.95 8.90 6.00
CA GLY A 24 -9.16 9.33 6.71
C GLY A 24 -9.52 10.82 6.53
N ARG A 25 -8.53 11.67 6.21
CA ARG A 25 -8.76 13.11 5.92
C ARG A 25 -9.28 13.37 4.51
N LEU A 26 -9.20 12.38 3.60
CA LEU A 26 -9.59 12.54 2.21
C LEU A 26 -10.92 11.81 1.95
N PRO A 27 -12.05 12.53 1.78
CA PRO A 27 -13.38 11.91 1.73
C PRO A 27 -13.63 11.01 0.51
N PHE A 28 -12.77 11.11 -0.51
CA PHE A 28 -12.80 10.29 -1.72
C PHE A 28 -11.95 9.01 -1.61
N LEU A 29 -11.19 8.82 -0.52
CA LEU A 29 -10.45 7.60 -0.24
C LEU A 29 -11.18 6.74 0.80
N GLU A 30 -10.93 5.43 0.75
CA GLU A 30 -11.42 4.44 1.69
C GLU A 30 -10.26 3.49 2.03
N TRP A 31 -9.87 3.41 3.30
CA TRP A 31 -8.94 2.38 3.76
C TRP A 31 -9.66 1.04 3.85
N VAL A 32 -9.06 0.00 3.25
CA VAL A 32 -9.66 -1.35 3.17
C VAL A 32 -8.85 -2.38 3.94
N ALA A 33 -7.52 -2.31 3.86
CA ALA A 33 -6.64 -3.23 4.53
C ALA A 33 -5.23 -2.65 4.71
N LYS A 34 -4.45 -3.23 5.61
CA LYS A 34 -3.02 -2.96 5.80
C LYS A 34 -2.26 -4.27 5.99
N THR A 35 -1.05 -4.31 5.47
CA THR A 35 -0.17 -5.49 5.48
C THR A 35 1.25 -5.06 5.79
N ASN A 36 2.03 -5.94 6.41
CA ASN A 36 3.40 -5.61 6.81
C ASN A 36 4.41 -5.85 5.69
N ASN A 37 4.03 -6.61 4.66
CA ASN A 37 4.89 -6.93 3.54
C ASN A 37 4.08 -7.30 2.28
N VAL A 38 4.80 -7.37 1.17
CA VAL A 38 4.26 -7.69 -0.16
C VAL A 38 3.65 -9.11 -0.23
N PHE A 39 4.11 -10.07 0.57
CA PHE A 39 3.58 -11.44 0.52
C PHE A 39 2.19 -11.56 1.16
N GLU A 40 1.95 -10.83 2.25
CA GLU A 40 0.63 -10.74 2.87
C GLU A 40 -0.40 -10.04 1.97
N THR A 41 0.07 -9.10 1.14
CA THR A 41 -0.78 -8.35 0.19
C THR A 41 -1.54 -9.23 -0.79
N TYR A 42 -0.99 -10.37 -1.23
CA TYR A 42 -1.67 -11.24 -2.19
C TYR A 42 -3.03 -11.73 -1.67
N GLY A 43 -3.12 -12.04 -0.38
CA GLY A 43 -4.38 -12.43 0.25
C GLY A 43 -5.42 -11.32 0.19
N GLU A 44 -5.00 -10.08 0.47
CA GLU A 44 -5.88 -8.92 0.39
C GLU A 44 -6.32 -8.60 -1.05
N LEU A 45 -5.43 -8.68 -2.02
CA LEU A 45 -5.77 -8.47 -3.44
C LEU A 45 -6.72 -9.53 -3.99
N SER A 46 -6.73 -10.74 -3.42
CA SER A 46 -7.67 -11.80 -3.79
C SER A 46 -9.07 -11.59 -3.20
N ARG A 47 -9.17 -10.93 -2.04
CA ARG A 47 -10.41 -10.73 -1.29
C ARG A 47 -11.06 -9.39 -1.55
N ASN A 48 -10.27 -8.38 -1.91
CA ASN A 48 -10.68 -7.00 -2.02
C ASN A 48 -10.33 -6.43 -3.39
N THR A 49 -11.27 -5.66 -3.96
CA THR A 49 -10.93 -4.75 -5.06
C THR A 49 -10.16 -3.57 -4.48
N ILE A 50 -8.90 -3.43 -4.89
CA ILE A 50 -8.01 -2.35 -4.47
C ILE A 50 -7.69 -1.46 -5.69
N ASP A 51 -7.94 -0.17 -5.55
CA ASP A 51 -7.70 0.82 -6.61
C ASP A 51 -6.32 1.50 -6.45
N LEU A 52 -5.87 1.64 -5.20
CA LEU A 52 -4.66 2.36 -4.80
C LEU A 52 -3.87 1.60 -3.73
N ILE A 53 -2.56 1.49 -3.91
CA ILE A 53 -1.66 0.91 -2.91
C ILE A 53 -0.68 1.99 -2.43
N PHE A 54 -0.62 2.18 -1.12
CA PHE A 54 0.43 2.94 -0.43
C PHE A 54 1.49 1.95 0.02
N ALA A 55 2.72 2.06 -0.50
CA ALA A 55 3.81 1.17 -0.11
C ALA A 55 5.06 1.96 0.25
N THR A 56 5.60 1.71 1.43
CA THR A 56 6.97 2.09 1.81
C THR A 56 7.85 0.89 1.53
N LEU A 57 8.44 0.85 0.34
CA LEU A 57 9.51 -0.09 0.09
C LEU A 57 10.79 0.53 0.61
N LYS A 58 11.42 -0.09 1.61
CA LYS A 58 12.80 0.22 1.98
C LYS A 58 13.63 0.07 0.71
N CYS A 59 14.04 1.20 0.13
CA CYS A 59 14.88 1.26 -1.06
C CYS A 59 16.34 0.87 -0.72
N ARG A 60 16.53 -0.19 0.08
CA ARG A 60 17.81 -0.89 0.11
C ARG A 60 17.81 -1.74 -1.16
N LYS A 61 18.75 -1.48 -2.05
CA LYS A 61 19.04 -2.34 -3.20
C LYS A 61 19.29 -3.77 -2.71
N SER A 62 18.26 -4.59 -2.55
CA SER A 62 18.41 -6.04 -2.50
C SER A 62 18.22 -6.54 -3.94
N PRO A 63 19.27 -7.07 -4.57
CA PRO A 63 19.12 -7.68 -5.89
C PRO A 63 18.21 -8.91 -5.73
N GLY A 64 16.98 -8.86 -6.28
CA GLY A 64 16.11 -10.03 -6.37
C GLY A 64 14.64 -9.87 -5.94
N SER A 65 14.20 -8.72 -5.41
CA SER A 65 12.78 -8.51 -5.13
C SER A 65 12.01 -8.13 -6.41
N ASN A 66 11.49 -9.13 -7.12
CA ASN A 66 10.61 -8.94 -8.30
C ASN A 66 9.21 -8.41 -7.88
N ALA A 67 9.16 -7.21 -7.32
CA ALA A 67 7.92 -6.53 -6.95
C ALA A 67 7.08 -6.14 -8.19
N SER A 68 7.69 -6.10 -9.38
CA SER A 68 7.06 -5.69 -10.65
C SER A 68 5.80 -6.49 -11.04
N ASN A 69 5.66 -7.73 -10.60
CA ASN A 69 4.50 -8.57 -10.93
C ASN A 69 3.29 -8.37 -10.01
N LEU A 70 3.43 -7.68 -8.86
CA LEU A 70 2.34 -7.50 -7.90
C LEU A 70 1.31 -6.46 -8.36
N TYR A 71 1.72 -5.49 -9.16
CA TYR A 71 1.00 -4.21 -9.31
C TYR A 71 0.22 -4.06 -10.62
N ARG A 72 -0.15 -5.17 -11.28
CA ARG A 72 -0.70 -5.14 -12.65
C ARG A 72 -1.99 -4.32 -12.83
N ASN A 73 -2.76 -4.08 -11.76
CA ASN A 73 -4.07 -3.41 -11.83
C ASN A 73 -4.25 -2.20 -10.89
N ALA A 74 -3.41 -2.04 -9.85
CA ALA A 74 -3.54 -0.95 -8.88
C ALA A 74 -2.58 0.19 -9.21
N ARG A 75 -3.03 1.45 -9.11
CA ARG A 75 -2.12 2.60 -9.20
C ARG A 75 -1.30 2.65 -7.92
N LEU A 76 0.03 2.62 -8.04
CA LEU A 76 0.95 2.58 -6.91
C LEU A 76 1.42 4.00 -6.57
N ILE A 77 1.16 4.46 -5.35
CA ILE A 77 1.83 5.66 -4.81
C ILE A 77 2.98 5.16 -3.93
N LEU A 78 4.20 5.37 -4.42
CA LEU A 78 5.43 5.13 -3.68
C LEU A 78 5.71 6.34 -2.80
N HIS A 79 5.58 6.19 -1.48
CA HIS A 79 6.21 7.12 -0.54
C HIS A 79 7.63 6.63 -0.29
N CYS A 80 8.59 7.14 -1.05
CA CYS A 80 9.99 6.90 -0.76
C CYS A 80 10.41 7.89 0.33
N GLN A 81 10.69 7.41 1.54
CA GLN A 81 11.50 8.22 2.46
C GLN A 81 12.91 8.31 1.90
N PRO A 82 13.45 9.52 1.64
CA PRO A 82 14.90 9.66 1.58
C PRO A 82 15.44 9.38 2.99
N HIS A 83 16.45 8.52 3.07
CA HIS A 83 17.28 8.48 4.28
C HIS A 83 17.84 9.87 4.58
#